data_AF-A0AAD5BNY7-F1
#
_entry.id   AF-A0AAD5BNY7-F1
#
_cell.length_a   1.000
_cell.length_b   1.000
_cell.length_c   1.000
_cell.angle_alpha   90.00
_cell.angle_beta   90.00
_cell.angle_gamma   90.00
#
_symmetry.space_group_name_H-M   'P 1'
#
loop_
_entity.id
_entity.type
_entity.pdbx_description
1 polymer ?
#
loop_
_entity_poly.entity_id
_entity_poly.type
_entity_poly.pdbx_seq_one_letter_code
_entity_poly.pdbx_strand_id
1 'polypeptide(L)'
;RLYRGKGAFVRTKGSNFVINGSPFLFNGFNAYWMMNVATDPSQRYKVSQVLQDAANAGLSVCRTWAFADGGGDNALQISPGVYNELVFQGLDFVVAEARKYGIRLILSFVNNYKDFGGRPQYVEWARNKGVQISSDDDNFYTNPVVKGYYKKHVQRVITRINTITNIAYSQDPAIMAWELINEPRCQVDYSGRTVNDWAREMALFVKSLDRYHLLEIGMEGFYGDTMPERKQINPGYQVGTDFISNNLISEIDFATIHAYPDQWLSGKDEDSQMTFMQRWMWNSRTILKKPLVIAEFGKSSKDPDYSIYKRDSYMKAVYRNIYMEARSGGTIGGGLVWQLMADGMGSYDDGYDIILSENPSTEHIMSQQSRAMTTLSHLLRVRRHHHHAGDGEFEFDHIGGAFVRTKGSNFVINGLPFLFNGFNAYWMMNIATDPSQRYKVSQVLQDAANAGLTVCRTWAFADGGYNALQISPGVYNELVFQGLDFVVAEARKHGIRLILSFRVITRINTITNIAYSQDPAIMAWELINEPRCQVDHSGRTVNDWAREMALFVRSLDRYHLLEIGMEGFYGDTMPERKQENPGYQVGTDFISSNLIKEIDFATIHAYPNQW
;
A
#
# COMPACT_ATOMS: atom_id res chain seq x y z
N ARG A 1 14.01 -37.67 15.98
CA ARG A 1 12.73 -37.32 15.31
C ARG A 1 13.06 -36.40 14.14
N LEU A 2 12.89 -36.89 12.92
CA LEU A 2 13.25 -36.23 11.66
C LEU A 2 12.41 -34.95 11.45
N TYR A 3 13.08 -33.83 11.19
CA TYR A 3 12.48 -32.54 10.82
C TYR A 3 11.82 -32.64 9.44
N ARG A 4 10.53 -33.01 9.38
CA ARG A 4 9.66 -32.68 8.24
C ARG A 4 9.24 -31.21 8.39
N GLY A 5 9.67 -30.36 7.46
CA GLY A 5 9.50 -28.90 7.49
C GLY A 5 8.04 -28.44 7.50
N LYS A 6 7.66 -27.68 8.54
CA LYS A 6 6.36 -27.01 8.66
C LYS A 6 6.41 -25.58 8.08
N GLY A 7 6.59 -25.44 6.77
CA GLY A 7 6.42 -24.16 6.07
C GLY A 7 5.35 -24.31 4.99
N ALA A 8 4.45 -23.34 4.85
CA ALA A 8 3.44 -23.35 3.80
C ALA A 8 3.88 -22.50 2.61
N PHE A 9 3.62 -23.00 1.39
CA PHE A 9 3.84 -22.25 0.15
C PHE A 9 2.88 -21.07 0.05
N VAL A 10 3.38 -19.94 -0.44
CA VAL A 10 2.54 -18.81 -0.85
C VAL A 10 1.79 -19.20 -2.11
N ARG A 11 0.50 -18.91 -2.17
CA ARG A 11 -0.38 -19.17 -3.31
C ARG A 11 -1.13 -17.90 -3.70
N THR A 12 -1.82 -17.92 -4.82
CA THR A 12 -2.77 -16.88 -5.19
C THR A 12 -4.21 -17.36 -5.01
N LYS A 13 -5.11 -16.45 -4.64
CA LYS A 13 -6.57 -16.67 -4.65
C LYS A 13 -7.23 -15.44 -5.25
N GLY A 14 -7.52 -15.52 -6.55
CA GLY A 14 -7.84 -14.35 -7.36
C GLY A 14 -6.69 -13.35 -7.29
N SER A 15 -7.00 -12.07 -7.08
CA SER A 15 -6.00 -11.00 -7.03
C SER A 15 -5.24 -10.86 -5.70
N ASN A 16 -5.21 -11.88 -4.84
CA ASN A 16 -4.56 -11.80 -3.53
C ASN A 16 -3.57 -12.94 -3.33
N PHE A 17 -2.44 -12.67 -2.68
CA PHE A 17 -1.60 -13.73 -2.12
C PHE A 17 -2.24 -14.32 -0.86
N VAL A 18 -2.02 -15.61 -0.65
CA VAL A 18 -2.47 -16.33 0.53
C VAL A 18 -1.41 -17.33 1.01
N ILE A 19 -1.36 -17.53 2.32
CA ILE A 19 -0.60 -18.59 2.98
C ILE A 19 -1.55 -19.36 3.90
N ASN A 20 -1.64 -20.69 3.73
CA ASN A 20 -2.63 -21.51 4.42
C ASN A 20 -4.07 -20.96 4.34
N GLY A 21 -4.45 -20.42 3.18
CA GLY A 21 -5.77 -19.82 2.94
C GLY A 21 -5.99 -18.43 3.56
N SER A 22 -5.10 -17.96 4.42
CA SER A 22 -5.12 -16.61 4.99
C SER A 22 -4.47 -15.62 4.02
N PRO A 23 -4.97 -14.38 3.90
CA PRO A 23 -4.27 -13.33 3.16
C PRO A 23 -2.79 -13.23 3.55
N PHE A 24 -1.95 -12.93 2.58
CA PHE A 24 -0.53 -12.67 2.77
C PHE A 24 -0.20 -11.33 2.14
N LEU A 25 -0.04 -10.31 2.99
CA LEU A 25 0.46 -9.00 2.61
C LEU A 25 1.85 -8.82 3.20
N PHE A 26 2.76 -8.21 2.45
CA PHE A 26 4.15 -8.11 2.87
C PHE A 26 4.76 -6.75 2.56
N ASN A 27 5.85 -6.47 3.27
CA ASN A 27 6.84 -5.47 2.93
C ASN A 27 8.18 -6.18 2.79
N GLY A 28 9.02 -5.76 1.86
CA GLY A 28 10.25 -6.47 1.54
C GLY A 28 11.32 -5.60 0.90
N PHE A 29 12.34 -6.26 0.34
CA PHE A 29 13.52 -5.60 -0.18
C PHE A 29 14.20 -6.40 -1.29
N ASN A 30 15.07 -5.74 -2.03
CA ASN A 30 16.01 -6.34 -2.98
C ASN A 30 17.41 -6.41 -2.35
N ALA A 31 18.13 -7.49 -2.64
CA ALA A 31 19.54 -7.67 -2.27
C ALA A 31 20.23 -8.61 -3.27
N TYR A 32 20.48 -8.11 -4.48
CA TYR A 32 20.99 -8.91 -5.61
C TYR A 32 22.36 -9.58 -5.34
N TRP A 33 23.15 -8.99 -4.46
CA TRP A 33 24.53 -9.34 -4.16
C TRP A 33 24.71 -10.59 -3.30
N MET A 34 23.63 -11.09 -2.67
CA MET A 34 23.71 -12.09 -1.59
C MET A 34 24.46 -13.37 -1.98
N MET A 35 24.22 -13.92 -3.17
CA MET A 35 24.91 -15.14 -3.62
C MET A 35 26.42 -14.93 -3.77
N ASN A 36 26.82 -13.81 -4.37
CA ASN A 36 28.24 -13.49 -4.60
C ASN A 36 28.96 -13.27 -3.26
N VAL A 37 28.36 -12.50 -2.35
CA VAL A 37 28.94 -12.25 -1.02
C VAL A 37 28.98 -13.52 -0.18
N ALA A 38 27.98 -14.40 -0.27
CA ALA A 38 27.96 -15.68 0.43
C ALA A 38 29.04 -16.66 -0.09
N THR A 39 29.59 -16.44 -1.29
CA THR A 39 30.64 -17.30 -1.84
C THR A 39 31.92 -17.21 -1.00
N ASP A 40 32.28 -16.01 -0.52
CA ASP A 40 33.41 -15.80 0.38
C ASP A 40 33.02 -16.08 1.85
N PRO A 41 33.56 -17.13 2.50
CA PRO A 41 33.24 -17.44 3.89
C PRO A 41 33.53 -16.30 4.87
N SER A 42 34.50 -15.42 4.58
CA SER A 42 34.85 -14.27 5.43
C SER A 42 33.81 -13.16 5.39
N GLN A 43 33.03 -13.07 4.29
CA GLN A 43 32.00 -12.04 4.08
C GLN A 43 30.58 -12.60 4.26
N ARG A 44 30.41 -13.93 4.25
CA ARG A 44 29.13 -14.63 4.32
C ARG A 44 28.23 -14.18 5.49
N TYR A 45 28.81 -13.75 6.61
CA TYR A 45 28.05 -13.24 7.76
C TYR A 45 27.19 -12.01 7.41
N LYS A 46 27.56 -11.22 6.40
CA LYS A 46 26.79 -10.05 5.93
C LYS A 46 25.40 -10.44 5.42
N VAL A 47 25.27 -11.61 4.79
CA VAL A 47 23.97 -12.16 4.37
C VAL A 47 23.10 -12.49 5.59
N SER A 48 23.67 -13.16 6.59
CA SER A 48 22.97 -13.44 7.85
C SER A 48 22.54 -12.17 8.56
N GLN A 49 23.42 -11.16 8.61
CA GLN A 49 23.17 -9.88 9.25
C GLN A 49 22.01 -9.14 8.57
N VAL A 50 22.05 -8.96 7.25
CA VAL A 50 20.98 -8.25 6.52
C VAL A 50 19.64 -8.97 6.63
N LEU A 51 19.62 -10.31 6.55
CA LEU A 51 18.38 -11.07 6.74
C LEU A 51 17.86 -10.96 8.18
N GLN A 52 18.73 -10.93 9.18
CA GLN A 52 18.34 -10.73 10.57
C GLN A 52 17.79 -9.32 10.80
N ASP A 53 18.49 -8.30 10.31
CA ASP A 53 18.08 -6.89 10.45
C ASP A 53 16.76 -6.64 9.73
N ALA A 54 16.59 -7.19 8.53
CA ALA A 54 15.34 -7.14 7.78
C ALA A 54 14.19 -7.82 8.54
N ALA A 55 14.41 -9.00 9.12
CA ALA A 55 13.41 -9.69 9.93
C ALA A 55 13.05 -8.90 11.20
N ASN A 56 14.03 -8.27 11.85
CA ASN A 56 13.79 -7.38 13.00
C ASN A 56 12.96 -6.14 12.61
N ALA A 57 13.15 -5.61 11.40
CA ALA A 57 12.32 -4.56 10.80
C ALA A 57 10.98 -5.08 10.24
N GLY A 58 10.66 -6.37 10.42
CA GLY A 58 9.41 -6.99 9.97
C GLY A 58 9.29 -7.20 8.46
N LEU A 59 10.38 -7.03 7.70
CA LEU A 59 10.41 -7.36 6.28
C LEU A 59 10.34 -8.88 6.11
N SER A 60 9.51 -9.35 5.17
CA SER A 60 9.16 -10.77 5.07
C SER A 60 9.39 -11.38 3.69
N VAL A 61 9.75 -10.56 2.69
CA VAL A 61 10.10 -11.02 1.34
C VAL A 61 11.39 -10.34 0.88
N CYS A 62 12.31 -11.12 0.33
CA CYS A 62 13.54 -10.65 -0.29
C CYS A 62 13.60 -11.12 -1.74
N ARG A 63 13.88 -10.21 -2.66
CA ARG A 63 14.16 -10.54 -4.06
C ARG A 63 15.67 -10.49 -4.32
N THR A 64 16.21 -11.55 -4.92
CA THR A 64 17.65 -11.74 -5.13
C THR A 64 17.95 -12.63 -6.35
N TRP A 65 19.19 -12.61 -6.83
CA TRP A 65 19.57 -13.25 -8.11
C TRP A 65 20.00 -14.70 -7.90
N ALA A 66 19.42 -15.59 -8.69
CA ALA A 66 19.87 -16.97 -8.86
C ALA A 66 20.69 -17.14 -10.13
N PHE A 67 21.31 -16.06 -10.62
CA PHE A 67 22.18 -16.03 -11.78
C PHE A 67 23.46 -15.22 -11.51
N ALA A 68 24.52 -15.62 -12.21
CA ALA A 68 25.73 -14.85 -12.46
C ALA A 68 26.45 -15.57 -13.61
N ASP A 69 26.27 -15.08 -14.83
CA ASP A 69 26.63 -15.77 -16.06
C ASP A 69 27.96 -15.25 -16.62
N GLY A 70 28.87 -16.15 -16.97
CA GLY A 70 30.12 -15.82 -17.69
C GLY A 70 31.39 -15.97 -16.85
N GLY A 71 32.41 -15.15 -17.15
CA GLY A 71 33.81 -15.39 -16.80
C GLY A 71 34.39 -14.60 -15.63
N GLY A 72 33.59 -14.15 -14.66
CA GLY A 72 34.07 -13.50 -13.44
C GLY A 72 34.36 -14.49 -12.30
N ASP A 73 35.16 -14.08 -11.30
CA ASP A 73 35.57 -14.94 -10.17
C ASP A 73 34.40 -15.57 -9.39
N ASN A 74 33.25 -14.90 -9.38
CA ASN A 74 32.02 -15.35 -8.71
C ASN A 74 30.88 -15.70 -9.69
N ALA A 75 31.19 -16.12 -10.92
CA ALA A 75 30.15 -16.60 -11.83
C ALA A 75 29.52 -17.90 -11.31
N LEU A 76 28.19 -17.92 -11.22
CA LEU A 76 27.42 -19.13 -10.94
C LEU A 76 27.46 -20.08 -12.12
N GLN A 77 27.15 -19.58 -13.32
CA GLN A 77 27.17 -20.35 -14.56
C GLN A 77 28.34 -19.87 -15.42
N ILE A 78 29.43 -20.64 -15.40
CA ILE A 78 30.70 -20.33 -16.07
C ILE A 78 30.53 -20.40 -17.59
N SER A 79 29.79 -21.41 -18.05
CA SER A 79 29.40 -21.60 -19.45
C SER A 79 28.09 -22.39 -19.50
N PRO A 80 27.38 -22.51 -20.65
CA PRO A 80 26.06 -23.11 -20.68
C PRO A 80 26.01 -24.53 -20.08
N GLY A 81 25.34 -24.67 -18.93
CA GLY A 81 25.21 -25.94 -18.20
C GLY A 81 26.39 -26.31 -17.30
N VAL A 82 27.41 -25.45 -17.15
CA VAL A 82 28.58 -25.67 -16.27
C VAL A 82 28.56 -24.65 -15.15
N TYR A 83 28.62 -25.13 -13.90
CA TYR A 83 28.39 -24.32 -12.71
C TYR A 83 29.60 -24.29 -11.79
N ASN A 84 29.83 -23.13 -11.17
CA ASN A 84 30.71 -23.05 -10.01
C ASN A 84 29.95 -23.52 -8.77
N GLU A 85 30.33 -24.68 -8.24
CA GLU A 85 29.66 -25.28 -7.08
C GLU A 85 29.82 -24.44 -5.80
N LEU A 86 30.94 -23.71 -5.64
CA LEU A 86 31.13 -22.84 -4.48
C LEU A 86 30.14 -21.66 -4.49
N VAL A 87 29.90 -21.07 -5.66
CA VAL A 87 28.91 -19.99 -5.83
C VAL A 87 27.49 -20.52 -5.64
N PHE A 88 27.21 -21.74 -6.13
CA PHE A 88 25.92 -22.39 -5.91
C PHE A 88 25.65 -22.66 -4.42
N GLN A 89 26.68 -23.07 -3.67
CA GLN A 89 26.61 -23.21 -2.21
C GLN A 89 26.42 -21.85 -1.50
N GLY A 90 26.91 -20.76 -2.10
CA GLY A 90 26.57 -19.40 -1.70
C GLY A 90 25.06 -19.16 -1.76
N LEU A 91 24.40 -19.53 -2.88
CA LEU A 91 22.94 -19.46 -2.98
C LEU A 91 22.22 -20.41 -2.01
N ASP A 92 22.76 -21.62 -1.79
CA ASP A 92 22.22 -22.56 -0.80
C ASP A 92 22.20 -21.91 0.61
N PHE A 93 23.26 -21.17 0.96
CA PHE A 93 23.35 -20.43 2.21
C PHE A 93 22.31 -19.31 2.32
N VAL A 94 22.10 -18.55 1.25
CA VAL A 94 21.05 -17.52 1.20
C VAL A 94 19.67 -18.12 1.47
N VAL A 95 19.32 -19.23 0.80
CA VAL A 95 18.04 -19.92 1.00
C VAL A 95 17.91 -20.45 2.44
N ALA A 96 18.98 -21.02 2.99
CA ALA A 96 19.00 -21.55 4.36
C ALA A 96 18.84 -20.46 5.42
N GLU A 97 19.52 -19.31 5.27
CA GLU A 97 19.40 -18.20 6.22
C GLU A 97 18.06 -17.47 6.08
N ALA A 98 17.53 -17.29 4.86
CA ALA A 98 16.20 -16.73 4.66
C ALA A 98 15.14 -17.58 5.39
N ARG A 99 15.25 -18.90 5.28
CA ARG A 99 14.42 -19.85 6.02
C ARG A 99 14.54 -19.67 7.54
N LYS A 100 15.76 -19.53 8.06
CA LYS A 100 16.05 -19.35 9.49
C LYS A 100 15.42 -18.09 10.05
N TYR A 101 15.44 -16.99 9.30
CA TYR A 101 14.85 -15.71 9.71
C TYR A 101 13.40 -15.51 9.27
N GLY A 102 12.78 -16.50 8.64
CA GLY A 102 11.37 -16.44 8.22
C GLY A 102 11.12 -15.53 7.01
N ILE A 103 12.15 -15.17 6.26
CA ILE A 103 12.06 -14.38 5.03
C ILE A 103 11.80 -15.29 3.84
N ARG A 104 10.90 -14.88 2.95
CA ARG A 104 10.61 -15.57 1.70
C ARG A 104 11.44 -15.01 0.54
N LEU A 105 11.85 -15.85 -0.41
CA LEU A 105 12.68 -15.45 -1.54
C LEU A 105 11.91 -15.39 -2.86
N ILE A 106 12.14 -14.32 -3.64
CA ILE A 106 11.87 -14.29 -5.08
C ILE A 106 13.21 -14.41 -5.79
N LEU A 107 13.35 -15.44 -6.64
CA LEU A 107 14.62 -15.78 -7.28
C LEU A 107 14.54 -15.57 -8.79
N SER A 108 15.34 -14.62 -9.29
CA SER A 108 15.45 -14.34 -10.73
C SER A 108 16.44 -15.25 -11.42
N PHE A 109 16.07 -15.76 -12.60
CA PHE A 109 16.87 -16.71 -13.37
C PHE A 109 17.88 -16.08 -14.33
N VAL A 110 17.68 -14.82 -14.72
CA VAL A 110 18.59 -14.14 -15.66
C VAL A 110 18.35 -12.62 -15.63
N ASN A 111 19.35 -11.85 -16.04
CA ASN A 111 19.22 -10.40 -16.23
C ASN A 111 18.93 -10.04 -17.69
N ASN A 112 18.16 -8.97 -17.92
CA ASN A 112 18.14 -8.29 -19.21
C ASN A 112 19.48 -7.61 -19.54
N TYR A 113 20.09 -6.96 -18.54
CA TYR A 113 21.34 -6.21 -18.70
C TYR A 113 22.57 -7.10 -18.65
N LYS A 114 23.72 -6.54 -19.04
CA LYS A 114 25.02 -7.23 -19.04
C LYS A 114 25.59 -7.48 -17.64
N ASP A 115 25.05 -6.81 -16.62
CA ASP A 115 25.49 -6.94 -15.24
C ASP A 115 25.28 -8.38 -14.77
N PHE A 116 26.39 -9.02 -14.38
CA PHE A 116 26.48 -10.46 -14.11
C PHE A 116 26.07 -11.33 -15.30
N GLY A 117 26.38 -10.88 -16.52
CA GLY A 117 26.22 -11.60 -17.77
C GLY A 117 24.89 -11.31 -18.48
N GLY A 118 23.79 -11.83 -17.95
CA GLY A 118 22.44 -11.64 -18.50
C GLY A 118 22.25 -12.13 -19.94
N ARG A 119 21.17 -11.70 -20.61
CA ARG A 119 20.86 -12.08 -22.01
C ARG A 119 22.05 -11.91 -22.97
N PRO A 120 22.84 -10.81 -22.90
CA PRO A 120 24.00 -10.65 -23.79
C PRO A 120 24.99 -11.81 -23.68
N GLN A 121 25.25 -12.32 -22.48
CA GLN A 121 26.17 -13.44 -22.25
C GLN A 121 25.66 -14.75 -22.87
N TYR A 122 24.34 -14.96 -22.89
CA TYR A 122 23.72 -16.14 -23.49
C TYR A 122 23.82 -16.13 -25.03
N VAL A 123 23.62 -14.97 -25.66
CA VAL A 123 23.85 -14.77 -27.09
C VAL A 123 25.34 -14.95 -27.42
N GLU A 124 26.23 -14.40 -26.61
CA GLU A 124 27.67 -14.56 -26.76
C GLU A 124 28.13 -16.02 -26.69
N TRP A 125 27.61 -16.80 -25.74
CA TRP A 125 27.91 -18.23 -25.66
C TRP A 125 27.47 -19.02 -26.90
N ALA A 126 26.36 -18.64 -27.52
CA ALA A 126 25.92 -19.27 -28.77
C ALA A 126 26.84 -18.89 -29.94
N ARG A 127 27.25 -17.63 -30.05
CA ARG A 127 28.23 -17.19 -31.07
C ARG A 127 29.57 -17.91 -30.94
N ASN A 128 30.09 -18.00 -29.71
CA ASN A 128 31.37 -18.68 -29.45
C ASN A 128 31.33 -20.19 -29.72
N LYS A 129 30.13 -20.79 -29.79
CA LYS A 129 29.92 -22.18 -30.23
C LYS A 129 29.63 -22.31 -31.74
N GLY A 130 29.78 -21.23 -32.51
CA GLY A 130 29.62 -21.21 -33.96
C GLY A 130 28.16 -21.10 -34.44
N VAL A 131 27.20 -20.83 -33.56
CA VAL A 131 25.81 -20.60 -33.97
C VAL A 131 25.75 -19.29 -34.77
N GLN A 132 25.20 -19.37 -35.98
CA GLN A 132 25.04 -18.21 -36.87
C GLN A 132 23.87 -17.35 -36.37
N ILE A 133 24.17 -16.39 -35.50
CA ILE A 133 23.22 -15.39 -34.97
C ILE A 133 23.82 -13.99 -35.05
N SER A 134 22.97 -12.98 -35.21
CA SER A 134 23.41 -11.59 -35.10
C SER A 134 23.87 -11.27 -33.67
N SER A 135 24.62 -10.18 -33.51
CA SER A 135 25.08 -9.68 -32.21
C SER A 135 23.98 -9.00 -31.39
N ASP A 136 22.73 -9.10 -31.83
CA ASP A 136 21.59 -8.49 -31.17
C ASP A 136 21.15 -9.37 -29.99
N ASP A 137 21.11 -8.78 -28.80
CA ASP A 137 20.75 -9.45 -27.56
C ASP A 137 19.31 -10.00 -27.60
N ASP A 138 18.44 -9.46 -28.47
CA ASP A 138 17.07 -9.94 -28.68
C ASP A 138 16.97 -11.35 -29.26
N ASN A 139 18.06 -11.88 -29.83
CA ASN A 139 18.16 -13.31 -30.17
C ASN A 139 17.95 -14.23 -28.96
N PHE A 140 18.13 -13.73 -27.74
CA PHE A 140 17.79 -14.47 -26.52
C PHE A 140 16.33 -14.95 -26.50
N TYR A 141 15.40 -14.15 -27.02
CA TYR A 141 13.98 -14.49 -27.02
C TYR A 141 13.59 -15.48 -28.13
N THR A 142 14.32 -15.50 -29.24
CA THR A 142 13.89 -16.20 -30.47
C THR A 142 14.74 -17.41 -30.80
N ASN A 143 16.05 -17.36 -30.55
CA ASN A 143 16.97 -18.41 -30.98
C ASN A 143 16.79 -19.69 -30.15
N PRO A 144 16.54 -20.85 -30.79
CA PRO A 144 16.27 -22.10 -30.07
C PRO A 144 17.46 -22.62 -29.25
N VAL A 145 18.70 -22.37 -29.68
CA VAL A 145 19.90 -22.78 -28.93
C VAL A 145 20.02 -21.95 -27.66
N VAL A 146 19.83 -20.63 -27.78
CA VAL A 146 19.90 -19.70 -26.64
C VAL A 146 18.79 -19.99 -25.62
N LYS A 147 17.54 -20.18 -26.08
CA LYS A 147 16.43 -20.65 -25.23
C LYS A 147 16.75 -21.98 -24.55
N GLY A 148 17.43 -22.88 -25.24
CA GLY A 148 17.90 -24.16 -24.69
C GLY A 148 18.91 -23.99 -23.55
N TYR A 149 19.82 -23.01 -23.63
CA TYR A 149 20.73 -22.69 -22.54
C TYR A 149 19.98 -22.16 -21.31
N TYR A 150 19.05 -21.23 -21.52
CA TYR A 150 18.21 -20.70 -20.43
C TYR A 150 17.41 -21.82 -19.74
N LYS A 151 16.74 -22.70 -20.51
CA LYS A 151 16.00 -23.83 -19.94
C LYS A 151 16.88 -24.77 -19.12
N LYS A 152 18.13 -25.03 -19.55
CA LYS A 152 19.09 -25.82 -18.75
C LYS A 152 19.41 -25.13 -17.43
N HIS A 153 19.54 -23.81 -17.42
CA HIS A 153 19.77 -23.04 -16.21
C HIS A 153 18.59 -23.10 -15.24
N VAL A 154 17.39 -22.80 -15.72
CA VAL A 154 16.14 -22.93 -14.96
C VAL A 154 16.01 -24.34 -14.35
N GLN A 155 16.22 -25.38 -15.16
CA GLN A 155 16.15 -26.76 -14.67
C GLN A 155 17.17 -27.03 -13.56
N ARG A 156 18.41 -26.55 -13.72
CA ARG A 156 19.45 -26.75 -12.72
C ARG A 156 19.13 -26.07 -11.39
N VAL A 157 18.61 -24.84 -11.42
CA VAL A 157 18.25 -24.08 -10.21
C VAL A 157 17.05 -24.72 -9.51
N ILE A 158 15.95 -25.00 -10.23
CA ILE A 158 14.73 -25.55 -9.64
C ILE A 158 14.95 -26.95 -9.02
N THR A 159 15.81 -27.76 -9.65
CA THR A 159 16.12 -29.12 -9.19
C THR A 159 17.31 -29.20 -8.23
N ARG A 160 17.93 -28.06 -7.87
CA ARG A 160 19.02 -28.01 -6.89
C ARG A 160 18.55 -28.56 -5.56
N ILE A 161 19.32 -29.48 -4.98
CA ILE A 161 19.18 -29.88 -3.58
C ILE A 161 20.11 -28.99 -2.76
N ASN A 162 19.53 -28.22 -1.85
CA ASN A 162 20.28 -27.32 -0.98
C ASN A 162 21.24 -28.14 -0.11
N THR A 163 22.54 -27.83 -0.15
CA THR A 163 23.57 -28.58 0.58
C THR A 163 23.51 -28.42 2.10
N ILE A 164 22.81 -27.40 2.61
CA ILE A 164 22.68 -27.09 4.04
C ILE A 164 21.37 -27.67 4.59
N THR A 165 20.25 -27.41 3.92
CA THR A 165 18.92 -27.85 4.39
C THR A 165 18.55 -29.25 3.93
N ASN A 166 19.23 -29.78 2.90
CA ASN A 166 18.90 -31.03 2.20
C ASN A 166 17.46 -31.05 1.63
N ILE A 167 16.93 -29.88 1.28
CA ILE A 167 15.62 -29.70 0.64
C ILE A 167 15.86 -29.27 -0.80
N ALA A 168 15.15 -29.89 -1.75
CA ALA A 168 15.16 -29.41 -3.14
C ALA A 168 14.54 -28.02 -3.21
N TYR A 169 15.09 -27.11 -4.03
CA TYR A 169 14.57 -25.75 -4.15
C TYR A 169 13.09 -25.73 -4.54
N SER A 170 12.69 -26.57 -5.50
CA SER A 170 11.27 -26.81 -5.86
C SER A 170 10.36 -27.29 -4.72
N GLN A 171 10.92 -27.69 -3.58
CA GLN A 171 10.20 -28.18 -2.40
C GLN A 171 10.40 -27.28 -1.17
N ASP A 172 11.19 -26.20 -1.25
CA ASP A 172 11.47 -25.35 -0.10
C ASP A 172 10.52 -24.15 -0.04
N PRO A 173 9.54 -24.12 0.89
CA PRO A 173 8.62 -23.00 1.04
C PRO A 173 9.31 -21.70 1.51
N ALA A 174 10.62 -21.69 1.79
CA ALA A 174 11.39 -20.46 1.93
C ALA A 174 11.45 -19.68 0.62
N ILE A 175 11.31 -20.34 -0.54
CA ILE A 175 11.12 -19.68 -1.82
C ILE A 175 9.63 -19.37 -1.97
N MET A 176 9.30 -18.12 -2.32
CA MET A 176 7.94 -17.67 -2.63
C MET A 176 7.65 -17.80 -4.12
N ALA A 177 8.58 -17.34 -4.95
CA ALA A 177 8.38 -17.28 -6.39
C ALA A 177 9.68 -17.42 -7.17
N TRP A 178 9.51 -17.85 -8.42
CA TRP A 178 10.49 -17.74 -9.48
C TRP A 178 10.21 -16.48 -10.32
N GLU A 179 11.26 -15.80 -10.77
CA GLU A 179 11.19 -14.70 -11.73
C GLU A 179 11.88 -15.14 -13.04
N LEU A 180 11.18 -15.01 -14.17
CA LEU A 180 11.72 -15.44 -15.47
C LEU A 180 12.98 -14.66 -15.86
N ILE A 181 12.96 -13.34 -15.71
CA ILE A 181 14.03 -12.43 -16.14
C ILE A 181 13.86 -11.06 -15.48
N ASN A 182 14.93 -10.49 -14.95
CA ASN A 182 14.93 -9.11 -14.49
C ASN A 182 14.81 -8.11 -15.67
N GLU A 183 13.79 -7.26 -15.64
CA GLU A 183 13.54 -6.13 -16.55
C GLU A 183 13.65 -6.45 -18.06
N PRO A 184 12.89 -7.41 -18.60
CA PRO A 184 13.00 -7.78 -20.01
C PRO A 184 12.71 -6.59 -20.92
N ARG A 185 13.60 -6.33 -21.89
CA ARG A 185 13.37 -5.37 -22.97
C ARG A 185 13.65 -6.02 -24.33
N CYS A 186 12.96 -5.55 -25.37
CA CYS A 186 13.09 -5.98 -26.76
C CYS A 186 13.11 -4.74 -27.67
N GLN A 187 14.21 -4.51 -28.37
CA GLN A 187 14.41 -3.37 -29.25
C GLN A 187 14.05 -3.66 -30.71
N VAL A 188 13.98 -4.94 -31.11
CA VAL A 188 13.56 -5.35 -32.46
C VAL A 188 12.05 -5.54 -32.64
N ASP A 189 11.28 -5.60 -31.54
CA ASP A 189 9.82 -5.76 -31.59
C ASP A 189 9.13 -4.94 -30.48
N TYR A 190 8.67 -3.74 -30.83
CA TYR A 190 7.95 -2.86 -29.92
C TYR A 190 6.48 -3.27 -29.66
N SER A 191 5.97 -4.29 -30.36
CA SER A 191 4.59 -4.76 -30.15
C SER A 191 4.43 -5.59 -28.87
N GLY A 192 5.53 -6.05 -28.26
CA GLY A 192 5.52 -6.92 -27.08
C GLY A 192 5.31 -8.41 -27.40
N ARG A 193 5.03 -8.78 -28.66
CA ARG A 193 4.75 -10.17 -29.05
C ARG A 193 5.95 -11.09 -28.84
N THR A 194 7.15 -10.66 -29.23
CA THR A 194 8.38 -11.46 -29.08
C THR A 194 8.63 -11.86 -27.62
N VAL A 195 8.53 -10.90 -26.69
CA VAL A 195 8.67 -11.17 -25.26
C VAL A 195 7.52 -12.03 -24.75
N ASN A 196 6.29 -11.82 -25.24
CA ASN A 196 5.11 -12.60 -24.83
C ASN A 196 5.20 -14.08 -25.23
N ASP A 197 5.64 -14.36 -26.45
CA ASP A 197 5.79 -15.73 -26.94
C ASP A 197 6.93 -16.47 -26.21
N TRP A 198 8.04 -15.77 -25.95
CA TRP A 198 9.11 -16.30 -25.12
C TRP A 198 8.65 -16.58 -23.68
N ALA A 199 7.97 -15.61 -23.04
CA ALA A 199 7.49 -15.75 -21.68
C ALA A 199 6.49 -16.90 -21.55
N ARG A 200 5.60 -17.10 -22.53
CA ARG A 200 4.66 -18.22 -22.55
C ARG A 200 5.39 -19.56 -22.61
N GLU A 201 6.38 -19.68 -23.49
CA GLU A 201 7.19 -20.90 -23.62
C GLU A 201 7.97 -21.21 -22.34
N MET A 202 8.61 -20.21 -21.73
CA MET A 202 9.40 -20.40 -20.53
C MET A 202 8.55 -20.65 -19.29
N ALA A 203 7.39 -19.99 -19.18
CA ALA A 203 6.48 -20.20 -18.06
C ALA A 203 5.90 -21.63 -18.05
N LEU A 204 5.51 -22.15 -19.22
CA LEU A 204 5.11 -23.55 -19.38
C LEU A 204 6.24 -24.52 -18.96
N PHE A 205 7.48 -24.21 -19.34
CA PHE A 205 8.63 -25.02 -18.96
C PHE A 205 8.88 -25.00 -17.45
N VAL A 206 8.90 -23.82 -16.81
CA VAL A 206 9.06 -23.69 -15.35
C VAL A 206 7.96 -24.46 -14.61
N LYS A 207 6.69 -24.29 -15.00
CA LYS A 207 5.54 -24.99 -14.37
C LYS A 207 5.55 -26.50 -14.59
N SER A 208 6.23 -26.99 -15.62
CA SER A 208 6.46 -28.43 -15.82
C SER A 208 7.44 -29.02 -14.80
N LEU A 209 8.37 -28.21 -14.29
CA LEU A 209 9.38 -28.59 -13.30
C LEU A 209 8.89 -28.36 -11.86
N ASP A 210 8.09 -27.30 -11.64
CA ASP A 210 7.63 -26.88 -10.32
C ASP A 210 6.17 -26.42 -10.34
N ARG A 211 5.33 -27.09 -9.54
CA ARG A 211 3.89 -26.78 -9.37
C ARG A 211 3.57 -26.16 -8.01
N TYR A 212 4.57 -25.97 -7.15
CA TYR A 212 4.43 -25.44 -5.79
C TYR A 212 4.64 -23.94 -5.74
N HIS A 213 5.69 -23.44 -6.38
CA HIS A 213 6.04 -22.02 -6.33
C HIS A 213 5.23 -21.16 -7.29
N LEU A 214 5.09 -19.89 -6.91
CA LEU A 214 4.57 -18.87 -7.80
C LEU A 214 5.59 -18.55 -8.89
N LEU A 215 5.12 -18.00 -10.00
CA LEU A 215 5.92 -17.57 -11.12
C LEU A 215 5.48 -16.17 -11.57
N GLU A 216 6.44 -15.29 -11.79
CA GLU A 216 6.23 -14.03 -12.47
C GLU A 216 7.35 -13.73 -13.47
N ILE A 217 7.23 -12.64 -14.22
CA ILE A 217 8.07 -12.37 -15.38
C ILE A 217 9.33 -11.57 -15.01
N GLY A 218 9.19 -10.56 -14.15
CA GLY A 218 10.21 -9.59 -13.74
C GLY A 218 10.09 -8.24 -14.47
N MET A 219 8.86 -7.80 -14.75
CA MET A 219 8.61 -6.63 -15.61
C MET A 219 8.70 -5.32 -14.85
N GLU A 220 9.22 -4.29 -15.54
CA GLU A 220 9.17 -2.91 -15.06
C GLU A 220 7.75 -2.32 -15.09
N GLY A 221 6.88 -2.83 -15.97
CA GLY A 221 5.47 -2.44 -16.04
C GLY A 221 5.04 -1.66 -17.29
N PHE A 222 5.91 -1.50 -18.29
CA PHE A 222 5.60 -0.75 -19.51
C PHE A 222 4.40 -1.33 -20.27
N TYR A 223 3.42 -0.46 -20.53
CA TYR A 223 2.24 -0.81 -21.31
C TYR A 223 2.56 -0.87 -22.81
N GLY A 224 2.00 -1.87 -23.49
CA GLY A 224 2.09 -2.01 -24.94
C GLY A 224 0.77 -1.64 -25.63
N ASP A 225 0.59 -2.16 -26.84
CA ASP A 225 -0.53 -1.80 -27.72
C ASP A 225 -1.89 -2.35 -27.25
N THR A 226 -1.91 -3.30 -26.31
CA THR A 226 -3.19 -3.80 -25.76
C THR A 226 -3.88 -2.81 -24.82
N MET A 227 -3.20 -1.74 -24.41
CA MET A 227 -3.78 -0.68 -23.57
C MET A 227 -3.29 0.71 -24.01
N PRO A 228 -3.68 1.20 -25.20
CA PRO A 228 -3.13 2.43 -25.80
C PRO A 228 -3.26 3.67 -24.91
N GLU A 229 -4.35 3.78 -24.14
CA GLU A 229 -4.58 4.88 -23.19
C GLU A 229 -3.60 4.86 -22.02
N ARG A 230 -3.13 3.68 -21.61
CA ARG A 230 -2.11 3.51 -20.57
C ARG A 230 -0.69 3.60 -21.13
N LYS A 231 -0.50 3.24 -22.39
CA LYS A 231 0.79 3.41 -23.09
C LYS A 231 1.30 4.85 -23.03
N GLN A 232 0.39 5.84 -22.98
CA GLN A 232 0.72 7.26 -22.81
C GLN A 232 1.31 7.62 -21.43
N ILE A 233 1.14 6.75 -20.42
CA ILE A 233 1.70 6.93 -19.07
C ILE A 233 3.16 6.48 -19.01
N ASN A 234 3.61 5.61 -19.92
CA ASN A 234 5.00 5.16 -19.95
C ASN A 234 5.96 6.37 -19.93
N PRO A 235 7.10 6.27 -19.23
CA PRO A 235 8.19 7.22 -19.41
C PRO A 235 8.51 7.26 -20.91
N GLY A 236 8.57 8.44 -21.54
CA GLY A 236 8.36 8.72 -22.98
C GLY A 236 9.22 8.01 -24.03
N TYR A 237 9.44 6.70 -23.87
CA TYR A 237 10.15 5.75 -24.69
C TYR A 237 9.44 4.39 -24.61
N GLN A 238 9.82 3.46 -25.48
CA GLN A 238 9.25 2.10 -25.53
C GLN A 238 10.34 1.07 -25.30
N VAL A 239 9.98 -0.07 -24.72
CA VAL A 239 10.94 -1.13 -24.35
C VAL A 239 10.59 -2.49 -24.93
N GLY A 240 9.55 -2.59 -25.76
CA GLY A 240 9.14 -3.84 -26.42
C GLY A 240 8.54 -4.89 -25.51
N THR A 241 7.93 -4.45 -24.41
CA THR A 241 7.03 -5.28 -23.59
C THR A 241 5.60 -4.78 -23.67
N ASP A 242 4.65 -5.66 -23.36
CA ASP A 242 3.27 -5.28 -23.14
C ASP A 242 2.75 -5.89 -21.82
N PHE A 243 2.80 -5.06 -20.77
CA PHE A 243 2.41 -5.42 -19.41
C PHE A 243 1.11 -6.22 -19.31
N ILE A 244 0.08 -5.89 -20.09
CA ILE A 244 -1.21 -6.57 -20.01
C ILE A 244 -1.13 -7.94 -20.67
N SER A 245 -0.69 -8.02 -21.93
CA SER A 245 -0.66 -9.29 -22.66
C SER A 245 0.31 -10.30 -22.03
N ASN A 246 1.47 -9.83 -21.56
CA ASN A 246 2.48 -10.64 -20.89
C ASN A 246 1.92 -11.23 -19.59
N ASN A 247 1.28 -10.42 -18.75
CA ASN A 247 0.72 -10.90 -17.48
C ASN A 247 -0.63 -11.62 -17.64
N LEU A 248 -1.18 -11.77 -18.85
CA LEU A 248 -2.35 -12.63 -19.11
C LEU A 248 -1.99 -14.10 -19.42
N ILE A 249 -0.70 -14.43 -19.56
CA ILE A 249 -0.24 -15.83 -19.67
C ILE A 249 -0.73 -16.63 -18.46
N SER A 250 -1.33 -17.80 -18.66
CA SER A 250 -1.98 -18.60 -17.60
C SER A 250 -1.02 -19.06 -16.52
N GLU A 251 0.22 -19.35 -16.89
CA GLU A 251 1.27 -19.87 -16.01
C GLU A 251 1.92 -18.80 -15.13
N ILE A 252 1.67 -17.51 -15.42
CA ILE A 252 2.12 -16.37 -14.61
C ILE A 252 1.11 -16.15 -13.49
N ASP A 253 1.53 -16.21 -12.23
CA ASP A 253 0.61 -16.16 -11.09
C ASP A 253 0.35 -14.73 -10.58
N PHE A 254 1.33 -13.85 -10.71
CA PHE A 254 1.24 -12.44 -10.30
C PHE A 254 2.04 -11.54 -11.22
N ALA A 255 1.74 -10.25 -11.19
CA ALA A 255 2.41 -9.23 -11.97
C ALA A 255 3.37 -8.42 -11.10
N THR A 256 4.41 -7.89 -11.73
CA THR A 256 5.42 -7.02 -11.14
C THR A 256 5.48 -5.69 -11.90
N ILE A 257 5.73 -4.62 -11.17
CA ILE A 257 6.15 -3.32 -11.71
C ILE A 257 7.38 -2.82 -10.96
N HIS A 258 8.25 -2.10 -11.65
CA HIS A 258 9.37 -1.36 -11.06
C HIS A 258 9.06 0.13 -11.19
N ALA A 259 9.71 0.96 -10.39
CA ALA A 259 9.57 2.41 -10.50
C ALA A 259 10.85 3.14 -10.10
N TYR A 260 11.45 3.82 -11.08
CA TYR A 260 12.58 4.71 -10.89
C TYR A 260 12.29 6.11 -11.46
N PRO A 261 11.37 6.89 -10.85
CA PRO A 261 11.00 8.20 -11.39
C PRO A 261 12.16 9.20 -11.46
N ASP A 262 13.13 9.10 -10.55
CA ASP A 262 14.36 9.89 -10.57
C ASP A 262 15.22 9.61 -11.81
N GLN A 263 15.31 8.36 -12.25
CA GLN A 263 16.00 7.99 -13.49
C GLN A 263 15.16 8.28 -14.74
N TRP A 264 13.90 7.84 -14.74
CA TRP A 264 13.03 7.84 -15.91
C TRP A 264 12.52 9.23 -16.28
N LEU A 265 12.39 10.11 -15.29
CA LEU A 265 11.93 11.49 -15.45
C LEU A 265 13.03 12.47 -15.02
N SER A 266 14.27 12.17 -15.37
CA SER A 266 15.43 13.03 -15.06
C SER A 266 15.17 14.48 -15.47
N GLY A 267 15.43 15.41 -14.55
CA GLY A 267 15.17 16.84 -14.72
C GLY A 267 13.74 17.29 -14.41
N LYS A 268 12.83 16.40 -14.01
CA LYS A 268 11.52 16.75 -13.45
C LYS A 268 11.59 16.94 -11.94
N ASP A 269 10.75 17.85 -11.43
CA ASP A 269 10.58 18.09 -9.99
C ASP A 269 9.91 16.89 -9.28
N GLU A 270 9.97 16.91 -7.94
CA GLU A 270 9.45 15.83 -7.09
C GLU A 270 7.93 15.62 -7.23
N ASP A 271 7.16 16.69 -7.42
CA ASP A 271 5.70 16.60 -7.57
C ASP A 271 5.34 15.91 -8.89
N SER A 272 6.08 16.21 -9.95
CA SER A 272 5.97 15.54 -11.25
C SER A 272 6.33 14.05 -11.16
N GLN A 273 7.43 13.72 -10.47
CA GLN A 273 7.85 12.33 -10.24
C GLN A 273 6.82 11.55 -9.41
N MET A 274 6.25 12.17 -8.37
CA MET A 274 5.21 11.56 -7.54
C MET A 274 3.88 11.41 -8.27
N THR A 275 3.52 12.37 -9.11
CA THR A 275 2.33 12.29 -9.98
C THR A 275 2.45 11.12 -10.95
N PHE A 276 3.64 10.91 -11.53
CA PHE A 276 3.91 9.72 -12.33
C PHE A 276 3.75 8.45 -11.49
N MET A 277 4.37 8.38 -10.31
CA MET A 277 4.28 7.19 -9.44
C MET A 277 2.83 6.81 -9.12
N GLN A 278 1.97 7.78 -8.80
CA GLN A 278 0.55 7.55 -8.52
C GLN A 278 -0.20 7.00 -9.75
N ARG A 279 0.14 7.46 -10.96
CA ARG A 279 -0.45 6.96 -12.21
C ARG A 279 0.07 5.58 -12.60
N TRP A 280 1.34 5.30 -12.27
CA TRP A 280 2.02 4.03 -12.51
C TRP A 280 1.47 2.90 -11.64
N MET A 281 1.18 3.19 -10.36
CA MET A 281 0.60 2.26 -9.37
C MET A 281 -0.89 1.97 -9.60
N TRP A 282 -1.25 1.47 -10.77
CA TRP A 282 -2.65 1.23 -11.10
C TRP A 282 -3.16 -0.14 -10.68
N ASN A 283 -4.43 -0.14 -10.25
CA ASN A 283 -5.19 -1.32 -9.89
C ASN A 283 -5.74 -2.06 -11.12
N SER A 284 -5.09 -3.15 -11.49
CA SER A 284 -5.46 -4.00 -12.62
C SER A 284 -6.48 -5.10 -12.29
N ARG A 285 -7.20 -5.00 -11.16
CA ARG A 285 -8.07 -6.07 -10.61
C ARG A 285 -9.08 -6.61 -11.61
N THR A 286 -9.65 -5.74 -12.44
CA THR A 286 -10.67 -6.12 -13.43
C THR A 286 -10.07 -6.75 -14.68
N ILE A 287 -8.80 -6.45 -15.00
CA ILE A 287 -8.14 -6.89 -16.23
C ILE A 287 -7.29 -8.14 -15.98
N LEU A 288 -6.27 -8.04 -15.11
CA LEU A 288 -5.34 -9.15 -14.87
C LEU A 288 -5.93 -10.20 -13.92
N LYS A 289 -6.76 -9.80 -12.96
CA LYS A 289 -7.30 -10.67 -11.90
C LYS A 289 -6.21 -11.45 -11.12
N LYS A 290 -5.00 -10.92 -11.12
CA LYS A 290 -3.80 -11.44 -10.45
C LYS A 290 -3.30 -10.43 -9.41
N PRO A 291 -2.55 -10.87 -8.39
CA PRO A 291 -1.86 -9.94 -7.50
C PRO A 291 -0.83 -9.10 -8.26
N LEU A 292 -0.49 -7.96 -7.69
CA LEU A 292 0.54 -7.03 -8.16
C LEU A 292 1.57 -6.81 -7.05
N VAL A 293 2.85 -6.72 -7.41
CA VAL A 293 3.94 -6.37 -6.51
C VAL A 293 4.73 -5.21 -7.12
N ILE A 294 5.06 -4.21 -6.32
CA ILE A 294 6.07 -3.21 -6.70
C ILE A 294 7.42 -3.84 -6.38
N ALA A 295 8.03 -4.50 -7.36
CA ALA A 295 9.19 -5.35 -7.14
C ALA A 295 10.50 -4.57 -7.02
N GLU A 296 10.53 -3.32 -7.50
CA GLU A 296 11.61 -2.37 -7.26
C GLU A 296 11.09 -0.94 -7.17
N PHE A 297 11.58 -0.18 -6.21
CA PHE A 297 11.44 1.27 -6.10
C PHE A 297 12.48 1.81 -5.13
N GLY A 298 12.93 3.05 -5.31
CA GLY A 298 13.91 3.68 -4.42
C GLY A 298 14.15 5.14 -4.77
N LYS A 299 15.00 5.81 -4.00
CA LYS A 299 15.46 7.18 -4.26
C LYS A 299 16.98 7.25 -4.15
N SER A 300 17.63 7.63 -5.25
CA SER A 300 19.09 7.64 -5.36
C SER A 300 19.74 8.75 -4.52
N SER A 301 20.84 8.41 -3.86
CA SER A 301 21.77 9.35 -3.23
C SER A 301 22.62 10.12 -4.24
N LYS A 302 22.62 9.68 -5.51
CA LYS A 302 23.32 10.33 -6.62
C LYS A 302 22.51 11.47 -7.26
N ASP A 303 21.24 11.65 -6.87
CA ASP A 303 20.47 12.82 -7.28
C ASP A 303 21.14 14.10 -6.73
N PRO A 304 21.33 15.17 -7.54
CA PRO A 304 22.03 16.38 -7.11
C PRO A 304 21.46 17.05 -5.87
N ASP A 305 20.14 16.98 -5.70
CA ASP A 305 19.42 17.56 -4.57
C ASP A 305 19.06 16.52 -3.51
N TYR A 306 19.77 15.39 -3.45
CA TYR A 306 19.49 14.32 -2.50
C TYR A 306 19.55 14.78 -1.04
N SER A 307 18.61 14.27 -0.25
CA SER A 307 18.72 14.22 1.20
C SER A 307 17.99 13.00 1.72
N ILE A 308 18.38 12.54 2.92
CA ILE A 308 17.66 11.45 3.59
C ILE A 308 16.16 11.76 3.76
N TYR A 309 15.81 13.04 3.95
CA TYR A 309 14.41 13.50 4.01
C TYR A 309 13.64 13.21 2.72
N LYS A 310 14.26 13.42 1.55
CA LYS A 310 13.63 13.14 0.25
C LYS A 310 13.43 11.65 0.02
N ARG A 311 14.42 10.82 0.37
CA ARG A 311 14.28 9.36 0.36
C ARG A 311 13.13 8.94 1.26
N ASP A 312 13.13 9.39 2.52
CA ASP A 312 12.10 9.06 3.50
C ASP A 312 10.70 9.52 3.08
N SER A 313 10.57 10.72 2.50
CA SER A 313 9.31 11.24 1.97
C SER A 313 8.77 10.39 0.81
N TYR A 314 9.64 10.08 -0.16
CA TYR A 314 9.31 9.22 -1.30
C TYR A 314 8.87 7.82 -0.84
N MET A 315 9.66 7.19 0.04
CA MET A 315 9.38 5.87 0.61
C MET A 315 8.05 5.85 1.36
N LYS A 316 7.76 6.86 2.20
CA LYS A 316 6.47 7.00 2.90
C LYS A 316 5.31 7.10 1.92
N ALA A 317 5.45 7.86 0.83
CA ALA A 317 4.39 8.03 -0.16
C ALA A 317 4.10 6.72 -0.91
N VAL A 318 5.13 6.00 -1.36
CA VAL A 318 4.97 4.69 -2.02
C VAL A 318 4.33 3.68 -1.08
N TYR A 319 4.82 3.56 0.16
CA TYR A 319 4.26 2.65 1.16
C TYR A 319 2.81 2.97 1.53
N ARG A 320 2.49 4.26 1.68
CA ARG A 320 1.11 4.71 1.88
C ARG A 320 0.20 4.24 0.74
N ASN A 321 0.63 4.42 -0.51
CA ASN A 321 -0.16 4.00 -1.67
C ASN A 321 -0.33 2.47 -1.72
N ILE A 322 0.73 1.70 -1.44
CA ILE A 322 0.67 0.23 -1.33
C ILE A 322 -0.35 -0.19 -0.27
N TYR A 323 -0.28 0.40 0.92
CA TYR A 323 -1.20 0.08 2.02
C TYR A 323 -2.65 0.43 1.65
N MET A 324 -2.88 1.60 1.04
CA MET A 324 -4.21 2.05 0.65
C MET A 324 -4.84 1.15 -0.42
N GLU A 325 -4.06 0.73 -1.43
CA GLU A 325 -4.51 -0.24 -2.43
C GLU A 325 -4.80 -1.60 -1.80
N ALA A 326 -3.93 -2.12 -0.95
CA ALA A 326 -4.18 -3.39 -0.26
C ALA A 326 -5.44 -3.32 0.63
N ARG A 327 -5.64 -2.20 1.33
CA ARG A 327 -6.76 -2.01 2.26
C ARG A 327 -8.10 -1.83 1.56
N SER A 328 -8.14 -1.19 0.39
CA SER A 328 -9.35 -1.01 -0.42
C SER A 328 -9.77 -2.28 -1.17
N GLY A 329 -8.97 -3.35 -1.06
CA GLY A 329 -9.20 -4.61 -1.78
C GLY A 329 -8.67 -4.57 -3.22
N GLY A 330 -7.63 -3.76 -3.48
CA GLY A 330 -6.89 -3.76 -4.73
C GLY A 330 -6.03 -5.01 -4.92
N THR A 331 -5.19 -4.98 -5.97
CA THR A 331 -4.34 -6.13 -6.34
C THR A 331 -2.97 -6.11 -5.69
N ILE A 332 -2.55 -4.98 -5.12
CA ILE A 332 -1.18 -4.83 -4.59
C ILE A 332 -1.03 -5.65 -3.31
N GLY A 333 -0.15 -6.65 -3.35
CA GLY A 333 0.14 -7.56 -2.24
C GLY A 333 1.37 -7.17 -1.40
N GLY A 334 2.25 -6.33 -1.96
CA GLY A 334 3.45 -5.86 -1.27
C GLY A 334 4.34 -5.00 -2.16
N GLY A 335 5.40 -4.47 -1.56
CA GLY A 335 6.46 -3.74 -2.25
C GLY A 335 7.84 -4.16 -1.75
N LEU A 336 8.83 -4.08 -2.63
CA LEU A 336 10.21 -4.44 -2.39
C LEU A 336 11.11 -3.24 -2.68
N VAL A 337 11.70 -2.64 -1.66
CA VAL A 337 12.61 -1.51 -1.85
C VAL A 337 13.89 -1.97 -2.55
N TRP A 338 14.38 -1.17 -3.49
CA TRP A 338 15.74 -1.26 -3.99
C TRP A 338 16.58 -0.22 -3.24
N GLN A 339 17.55 -0.59 -2.40
CA GLN A 339 17.93 -1.96 -1.98
C GLN A 339 18.52 -2.00 -0.56
N LEU A 340 18.56 -3.18 0.08
CA LEU A 340 19.28 -3.33 1.36
C LEU A 340 20.72 -3.79 1.15
N MET A 341 21.63 -3.25 1.96
CA MET A 341 23.03 -3.65 2.04
C MET A 341 23.49 -3.87 3.47
N ALA A 342 24.58 -4.62 3.66
CA ALA A 342 25.27 -4.70 4.94
C ALA A 342 26.32 -3.58 5.06
N ASP A 343 26.75 -3.29 6.29
CA ASP A 343 27.90 -2.42 6.55
C ASP A 343 29.17 -2.93 5.82
N GLY A 344 30.00 -1.99 5.36
CA GLY A 344 31.24 -2.27 4.65
C GLY A 344 31.04 -2.89 3.27
N MET A 345 29.93 -2.58 2.59
CA MET A 345 29.62 -3.06 1.23
C MET A 345 29.61 -1.96 0.16
N GLY A 346 30.28 -0.82 0.39
CA GLY A 346 30.25 0.32 -0.53
C GLY A 346 30.67 0.05 -1.98
N SER A 347 31.35 -1.07 -2.28
CA SER A 347 31.64 -1.48 -3.67
C SER A 347 30.42 -1.97 -4.45
N TYR A 348 29.31 -2.28 -3.78
CA TYR A 348 28.03 -2.66 -4.37
C TYR A 348 27.03 -1.48 -4.45
N ASP A 349 27.41 -0.30 -3.95
CA ASP A 349 26.57 0.88 -3.89
C ASP A 349 26.30 1.48 -5.28
N ASP A 350 25.04 1.47 -5.68
CA ASP A 350 24.54 2.09 -6.90
C ASP A 350 23.83 3.43 -6.68
N GLY A 351 23.78 3.91 -5.43
CA GLY A 351 23.11 5.11 -4.95
C GLY A 351 21.79 4.84 -4.24
N TYR A 352 21.22 3.64 -4.36
CA TYR A 352 19.94 3.30 -3.74
C TYR A 352 20.07 2.50 -2.45
N ASP A 353 21.29 2.32 -1.99
CA ASP A 353 21.60 1.52 -0.83
C ASP A 353 20.97 2.05 0.44
N ILE A 354 20.46 1.11 1.24
CA ILE A 354 19.95 1.35 2.58
C ILE A 354 20.64 0.35 3.50
N ILE A 355 21.48 0.87 4.39
CA ILE A 355 22.06 0.11 5.49
C ILE A 355 21.22 0.45 6.71
N LEU A 356 20.39 -0.49 7.18
CA LEU A 356 19.36 -0.22 8.18
C LEU A 356 19.92 0.41 9.48
N SER A 357 21.11 -0.02 9.91
CA SER A 357 21.78 0.53 11.09
C SER A 357 22.28 1.97 10.91
N GLU A 358 22.58 2.38 9.68
CA GLU A 358 23.08 3.73 9.35
C GLU A 358 21.96 4.66 8.87
N ASN A 359 20.80 4.11 8.52
CA ASN A 359 19.63 4.85 8.06
C ASN A 359 18.43 4.63 8.99
N PRO A 360 18.52 5.02 10.27
CA PRO A 360 17.48 4.71 11.27
C PRO A 360 16.12 5.33 10.95
N SER A 361 16.08 6.48 10.25
CA SER A 361 14.82 7.09 9.83
C SER A 361 14.13 6.27 8.72
N THR A 362 14.90 5.80 7.73
CA THR A 362 14.41 4.93 6.65
C THR A 362 14.03 3.55 7.20
N GLU A 363 14.84 2.95 8.08
CA GLU A 363 14.50 1.71 8.79
C GLU A 363 13.16 1.86 9.51
N HIS A 364 12.96 2.95 10.26
CA HIS A 364 11.73 3.15 11.01
C HIS A 364 10.50 3.20 10.10
N ILE A 365 10.61 3.83 8.92
CA ILE A 365 9.55 3.90 7.90
C ILE A 365 9.23 2.51 7.35
N MET A 366 10.26 1.74 7.00
CA MET A 366 10.10 0.37 6.51
C MET A 366 9.45 -0.52 7.57
N SER A 367 9.88 -0.39 8.82
CA SER A 367 9.38 -1.11 9.99
C SER A 367 7.92 -0.77 10.31
N GLN A 368 7.54 0.50 10.20
CA GLN A 368 6.13 0.94 10.31
C GLN A 368 5.27 0.33 9.21
N GLN A 369 5.74 0.33 7.96
CA GLN A 369 5.01 -0.29 6.85
C GLN A 369 4.85 -1.80 7.04
N SER A 370 5.90 -2.51 7.46
CA SER A 370 5.88 -3.95 7.74
C SER A 370 4.81 -4.29 8.78
N ARG A 371 4.74 -3.53 9.88
CA ARG A 371 3.68 -3.67 10.89
C ARG A 371 2.29 -3.38 10.30
N ALA A 372 2.14 -2.32 9.51
CA ALA A 372 0.88 -1.95 8.90
C ALA A 372 0.33 -3.03 7.95
N MET A 373 1.18 -3.59 7.10
CA MET A 373 0.83 -4.67 6.16
C MET A 373 0.50 -5.98 6.89
N THR A 374 1.26 -6.33 7.93
CA THR A 374 1.01 -7.52 8.76
C THR A 374 -0.34 -7.41 9.48
N THR A 375 -0.59 -6.28 10.14
CA THR A 375 -1.87 -6.00 10.81
C THR A 375 -3.02 -6.04 9.83
N LEU A 376 -2.88 -5.44 8.64
CA LEU A 376 -3.90 -5.48 7.60
C LEU A 376 -4.18 -6.92 7.13
N SER A 377 -3.13 -7.73 6.94
CA SER A 377 -3.26 -9.14 6.58
C SER A 377 -4.08 -9.93 7.61
N HIS A 378 -3.82 -9.70 8.91
CA HIS A 378 -4.59 -10.29 10.00
C HIS A 378 -6.06 -9.83 10.02
N LEU A 379 -6.32 -8.53 9.83
CA LEU A 379 -7.68 -7.99 9.76
C LEU A 379 -8.48 -8.61 8.60
N LEU A 380 -7.84 -8.79 7.44
CA LEU A 380 -8.45 -9.44 6.27
C LEU A 380 -8.72 -10.94 6.51
N ARG A 381 -7.92 -11.61 7.35
CA ARG A 381 -8.17 -12.99 7.80
C ARG A 381 -9.43 -13.10 8.66
N VAL A 382 -9.57 -12.24 9.67
CA VAL A 382 -10.71 -12.26 10.61
C VAL A 382 -12.04 -12.03 9.87
N ARG A 383 -12.08 -11.08 8.94
CA ARG A 383 -13.26 -10.82 8.10
C ARG A 383 -13.75 -12.03 7.29
N ARG A 384 -12.86 -12.98 6.92
CA ARG A 384 -13.23 -14.19 6.19
C ARG A 384 -13.82 -15.28 7.08
N HIS A 385 -13.42 -15.38 8.35
CA HIS A 385 -13.98 -16.37 9.28
C HIS A 385 -15.43 -16.04 9.68
N HIS A 386 -15.79 -14.76 9.75
CA HIS A 386 -17.16 -14.31 10.03
C HIS A 386 -18.17 -14.52 8.87
N HIS A 387 -17.76 -15.06 7.73
CA HIS A 387 -18.70 -15.49 6.67
C HIS A 387 -19.03 -17.00 6.74
N HIS A 388 -18.41 -17.77 7.64
CA HIS A 388 -18.58 -19.24 7.71
C HIS A 388 -18.91 -19.82 9.09
N ALA A 389 -18.99 -19.02 10.15
CA ALA A 389 -19.38 -19.50 11.48
C ALA A 389 -20.50 -18.63 12.05
N GLY A 390 -21.62 -19.27 12.38
CA GLY A 390 -22.72 -18.67 13.13
C GLY A 390 -22.35 -18.41 14.59
N ASP A 391 -23.07 -17.45 15.17
CA ASP A 391 -23.37 -17.18 16.58
C ASP A 391 -22.32 -17.59 17.64
N GLY A 392 -21.67 -16.60 18.26
CA GLY A 392 -20.91 -16.79 19.50
C GLY A 392 -19.83 -15.74 19.79
N GLU A 393 -20.23 -14.71 20.54
CA GLU A 393 -19.54 -13.78 21.47
C GLU A 393 -18.13 -13.19 21.24
N PHE A 394 -18.03 -11.94 21.73
CA PHE A 394 -17.11 -10.84 21.46
C PHE A 394 -15.74 -10.92 22.14
N GLU A 395 -14.74 -10.28 21.50
CA GLU A 395 -13.66 -9.59 22.21
C GLU A 395 -13.32 -8.27 21.49
N PHE A 396 -13.35 -7.17 22.26
CA PHE A 396 -13.15 -5.79 21.81
C PHE A 396 -11.65 -5.49 21.66
N ASP A 397 -11.14 -5.25 20.45
CA ASP A 397 -10.04 -4.29 20.28
C ASP A 397 -9.87 -3.70 18.87
N HIS A 398 -9.59 -2.39 18.84
CA HIS A 398 -9.10 -1.54 17.73
C HIS A 398 -10.10 -1.03 16.68
N ILE A 399 -11.08 -0.25 17.16
CA ILE A 399 -12.00 0.58 16.37
C ILE A 399 -11.29 1.79 15.70
N GLY A 400 -10.14 2.26 16.20
CA GLY A 400 -9.55 3.57 15.89
C GLY A 400 -9.14 3.88 14.43
N GLY A 401 -9.03 2.88 13.55
CA GLY A 401 -8.48 3.08 12.19
C GLY A 401 -9.49 3.18 11.05
N ALA A 402 -10.79 2.92 11.27
CA ALA A 402 -11.79 2.81 10.20
C ALA A 402 -12.95 3.82 10.35
N PHE A 403 -13.41 4.35 9.22
CA PHE A 403 -14.56 5.25 9.16
C PHE A 403 -15.83 4.56 9.66
N VAL A 404 -16.65 5.31 10.39
CA VAL A 404 -18.01 4.92 10.70
C VAL A 404 -18.85 5.03 9.43
N ARG A 405 -19.68 4.03 9.16
CA ARG A 405 -20.62 3.99 8.04
C ARG A 405 -22.01 3.66 8.55
N THR A 406 -23.04 3.84 7.74
CA THR A 406 -24.37 3.31 7.99
C THR A 406 -24.58 2.00 7.23
N LYS A 407 -25.32 1.07 7.83
CA LYS A 407 -25.79 -0.16 7.20
C LYS A 407 -27.22 -0.41 7.67
N GLY A 408 -28.19 -0.06 6.81
CA GLY A 408 -29.58 0.06 7.25
C GLY A 408 -29.68 1.12 8.36
N SER A 409 -30.39 0.81 9.44
CA SER A 409 -30.55 1.69 10.60
C SER A 409 -29.41 1.64 11.62
N ASN A 410 -28.28 0.99 11.31
CA ASN A 410 -27.17 0.82 12.24
C ASN A 410 -25.93 1.57 11.78
N PHE A 411 -25.21 2.18 12.74
CA PHE A 411 -23.82 2.55 12.52
C PHE A 411 -22.96 1.29 12.51
N VAL A 412 -21.97 1.25 11.64
CA VAL A 412 -21.02 0.15 11.54
C VAL A 412 -19.61 0.66 11.35
N ILE A 413 -18.66 -0.02 11.98
CA ILE A 413 -17.23 0.13 11.70
C ILE A 413 -16.74 -1.22 11.23
N ASN A 414 -16.12 -1.25 10.05
CA ASN A 414 -15.65 -2.49 9.42
C ASN A 414 -16.75 -3.58 9.27
N GLY A 415 -18.02 -3.16 9.17
CA GLY A 415 -19.17 -4.07 9.02
C GLY A 415 -19.73 -4.62 10.33
N LEU A 416 -19.12 -4.31 11.47
CA LEU A 416 -19.62 -4.62 12.81
C LEU A 416 -20.46 -3.46 13.35
N PRO A 417 -21.52 -3.71 14.13
CA PRO A 417 -22.27 -2.65 14.80
C PRO A 417 -21.34 -1.72 15.59
N PHE A 418 -21.45 -0.42 15.34
CA PHE A 418 -20.79 0.61 16.12
C PHE A 418 -21.82 1.26 17.03
N LEU A 419 -21.93 0.71 18.24
CA LEU A 419 -22.72 1.30 19.30
C LEU A 419 -21.82 2.23 20.10
N PHE A 420 -22.31 3.44 20.37
CA PHE A 420 -21.55 4.42 21.12
C PHE A 420 -22.45 5.19 22.07
N ASN A 421 -21.86 5.58 23.18
CA ASN A 421 -22.25 6.72 23.98
C ASN A 421 -21.24 7.84 23.75
N GLY A 422 -21.68 9.09 23.94
CA GLY A 422 -20.87 10.24 23.62
C GLY A 422 -21.21 11.46 24.45
N PHE A 423 -20.57 12.58 24.13
CA PHE A 423 -20.74 13.85 24.81
C PHE A 423 -20.58 15.04 23.88
N ASN A 424 -21.11 16.19 24.31
CA ASN A 424 -20.96 17.46 23.62
C ASN A 424 -19.95 18.33 24.39
N ALA A 425 -18.97 18.92 23.69
CA ALA A 425 -18.03 19.86 24.29
C ALA A 425 -17.64 20.95 23.29
N TYR A 426 -18.45 22.01 23.20
CA TYR A 426 -18.31 23.05 22.17
C TYR A 426 -17.04 23.90 22.28
N TRP A 427 -16.43 23.97 23.46
CA TRP A 427 -15.38 24.95 23.80
C TRP A 427 -13.95 24.51 23.42
N MET A 428 -13.74 23.25 23.03
CA MET A 428 -12.40 22.65 22.96
C MET A 428 -11.46 23.36 21.98
N MET A 429 -11.94 23.72 20.78
CA MET A 429 -11.14 24.47 19.79
C MET A 429 -10.70 25.84 20.32
N ASN A 430 -11.61 26.56 20.98
CA ASN A 430 -11.34 27.89 21.53
C ASN A 430 -10.29 27.80 22.65
N ILE A 431 -10.45 26.86 23.60
CA ILE A 431 -9.48 26.65 24.67
C ILE A 431 -8.12 26.17 24.13
N ALA A 432 -8.09 25.30 23.13
CA ALA A 432 -6.85 24.77 22.54
C ALA A 432 -6.06 25.81 21.72
N THR A 433 -6.68 26.96 21.40
CA THR A 433 -6.01 28.08 20.73
C THR A 433 -4.87 28.65 21.59
N ASP A 434 -5.01 28.62 22.92
CA ASP A 434 -3.91 28.89 23.86
C ASP A 434 -3.18 27.57 24.19
N PRO A 435 -1.90 27.40 23.76
CA PRO A 435 -1.14 26.19 24.06
C PRO A 435 -1.03 25.87 25.54
N SER A 436 -1.02 26.89 26.42
CA SER A 436 -0.95 26.71 27.87
C SER A 436 -2.20 26.05 28.46
N GLN A 437 -3.32 26.07 27.73
CA GLN A 437 -4.61 25.52 28.16
C GLN A 437 -4.95 24.18 27.50
N ARG A 438 -4.14 23.69 26.56
CA ARG A 438 -4.35 22.42 25.84
C ARG A 438 -4.51 21.21 26.75
N TYR A 439 -3.88 21.23 27.93
CA TYR A 439 -4.04 20.17 28.93
C TYR A 439 -5.49 19.98 29.37
N LYS A 440 -6.34 21.02 29.35
CA LYS A 440 -7.78 20.90 29.68
C LYS A 440 -8.53 20.07 28.65
N VAL A 441 -8.16 20.21 27.38
CA VAL A 441 -8.69 19.39 26.28
C VAL A 441 -8.19 17.96 26.39
N SER A 442 -6.91 17.76 26.72
CA SER A 442 -6.37 16.42 26.98
C SER A 442 -7.09 15.74 28.15
N GLN A 443 -7.32 16.48 29.24
CA GLN A 443 -7.98 15.97 30.44
C GLN A 443 -9.43 15.55 30.15
N VAL A 444 -10.23 16.39 29.48
CA VAL A 444 -11.64 16.03 29.21
C VAL A 444 -11.75 14.83 28.25
N LEU A 445 -10.87 14.73 27.25
CA LEU A 445 -10.87 13.60 26.32
C LEU A 445 -10.40 12.31 27.01
N GLN A 446 -9.39 12.42 27.89
CA GLN A 446 -8.95 11.30 28.72
C GLN A 446 -10.04 10.84 29.69
N ASP A 447 -10.71 11.76 30.38
CA ASP A 447 -11.77 11.46 31.33
C ASP A 447 -12.98 10.83 30.63
N ALA A 448 -13.34 11.35 29.45
CA ALA A 448 -14.39 10.78 28.62
C ALA A 448 -14.06 9.35 28.19
N ALA A 449 -12.84 9.10 27.70
CA ALA A 449 -12.39 7.77 27.32
C ALA A 449 -12.37 6.81 28.53
N ASN A 450 -11.91 7.28 29.70
CA ASN A 450 -11.94 6.50 30.95
C ASN A 450 -13.36 6.17 31.40
N ALA A 451 -14.33 7.03 31.12
CA ALA A 451 -15.75 6.80 31.35
C ALA A 451 -16.42 5.93 30.25
N GLY A 452 -15.65 5.46 29.26
CA GLY A 452 -16.13 4.63 28.16
C GLY A 452 -16.86 5.40 27.06
N LEU A 453 -16.80 6.74 27.04
CA LEU A 453 -17.38 7.56 25.98
C LEU A 453 -16.50 7.51 24.73
N THR A 454 -17.11 7.30 23.56
CA THR A 454 -16.37 6.99 22.31
C THR A 454 -16.65 7.94 21.16
N VAL A 455 -17.65 8.84 21.30
CA VAL A 455 -17.94 9.90 20.32
C VAL A 455 -18.06 11.25 21.03
N CYS A 456 -17.46 12.28 20.46
CA CYS A 456 -17.58 13.66 20.91
C CYS A 456 -18.08 14.55 19.77
N ARG A 457 -19.13 15.32 20.02
CA ARG A 457 -19.53 16.42 19.13
C ARG A 457 -18.94 17.72 19.66
N THR A 458 -18.26 18.47 18.80
CA THR A 458 -17.64 19.75 19.16
C THR A 458 -17.74 20.75 18.02
N TRP A 459 -17.62 22.04 18.34
CA TRP A 459 -17.71 23.09 17.33
C TRP A 459 -16.36 23.25 16.63
N ALA A 460 -16.42 23.23 15.30
CA ALA A 460 -15.31 23.55 14.39
C ALA A 460 -15.62 24.81 13.57
N PHE A 461 -16.30 25.78 14.17
CA PHE A 461 -16.64 27.07 13.58
C PHE A 461 -16.64 28.17 14.66
N ALA A 462 -16.29 29.39 14.25
CA ALA A 462 -16.41 30.62 15.02
C ALA A 462 -16.13 31.78 14.05
N ASP A 463 -17.10 32.65 13.78
CA ASP A 463 -16.96 33.67 12.72
C ASP A 463 -17.01 35.07 13.30
N GLY A 464 -16.10 35.96 12.86
CA GLY A 464 -16.17 37.42 13.09
C GLY A 464 -16.05 37.93 14.55
N GLY A 465 -15.84 37.06 15.54
CA GLY A 465 -15.75 37.41 16.96
C GLY A 465 -14.36 37.18 17.61
N TYR A 466 -14.33 37.22 18.95
CA TYR A 466 -13.14 36.85 19.74
C TYR A 466 -12.77 35.39 19.50
N ASN A 467 -11.50 35.12 19.16
CA ASN A 467 -11.01 33.80 18.70
C ASN A 467 -11.78 33.24 17.49
N ALA A 468 -12.17 34.10 16.55
CA ALA A 468 -12.77 33.65 15.29
C ALA A 468 -11.83 32.69 14.54
N LEU A 469 -12.37 31.54 14.14
CA LEU A 469 -11.77 30.64 13.17
C LEU A 469 -11.76 31.29 11.78
N GLN A 470 -12.89 31.87 11.36
CA GLN A 470 -12.97 32.66 10.13
C GLN A 470 -13.08 34.15 10.46
N ILE A 471 -12.03 34.90 10.13
CA ILE A 471 -11.92 36.33 10.42
C ILE A 471 -12.75 37.13 9.39
N SER A 472 -12.70 36.71 8.13
CA SER A 472 -13.53 37.22 7.03
C SER A 472 -13.71 36.11 5.98
N PRO A 473 -14.63 36.25 5.01
CA PRO A 473 -14.87 35.19 4.02
C PRO A 473 -13.58 34.72 3.34
N GLY A 474 -13.26 33.43 3.53
CA GLY A 474 -12.04 32.81 2.99
C GLY A 474 -10.74 33.10 3.76
N VAL A 475 -10.76 33.94 4.80
CA VAL A 475 -9.60 34.26 5.64
C VAL A 475 -9.76 33.64 7.03
N TYR A 476 -8.83 32.78 7.39
CA TYR A 476 -8.90 32.00 8.61
C TYR A 476 -7.77 32.33 9.58
N ASN A 477 -8.03 32.16 10.88
CA ASN A 477 -7.03 32.29 11.93
C ASN A 477 -6.29 30.97 12.13
N GLU A 478 -5.02 30.92 11.72
CA GLU A 478 -4.20 29.71 11.81
C GLU A 478 -3.97 29.25 13.26
N LEU A 479 -3.92 30.15 14.24
CA LEU A 479 -3.79 29.76 15.65
C LEU A 479 -5.02 28.97 16.14
N VAL A 480 -6.21 29.36 15.67
CA VAL A 480 -7.45 28.65 15.99
C VAL A 480 -7.50 27.31 15.26
N PHE A 481 -7.01 27.23 14.01
CA PHE A 481 -6.83 25.95 13.30
C PHE A 481 -5.87 25.01 14.01
N GLN A 482 -4.75 25.51 14.52
CA GLN A 482 -3.81 24.69 15.31
C GLN A 482 -4.44 24.21 16.62
N GLY A 483 -5.33 25.00 17.21
CA GLY A 483 -6.18 24.56 18.33
C GLY A 483 -7.08 23.40 17.93
N LEU A 484 -7.78 23.49 16.79
CA LEU A 484 -8.61 22.40 16.27
C LEU A 484 -7.78 21.15 15.91
N ASP A 485 -6.62 21.33 15.29
CA ASP A 485 -5.69 20.25 14.95
C ASP A 485 -5.28 19.47 16.21
N PHE A 486 -5.04 20.18 17.31
CA PHE A 486 -4.78 19.59 18.61
C PHE A 486 -5.97 18.78 19.14
N VAL A 487 -7.19 19.32 19.05
CA VAL A 487 -8.41 18.59 19.46
C VAL A 487 -8.55 17.27 18.68
N VAL A 488 -8.38 17.31 17.36
CA VAL A 488 -8.47 16.12 16.49
C VAL A 488 -7.37 15.10 16.82
N ALA A 489 -6.14 15.56 17.00
CA ALA A 489 -5.01 14.70 17.34
C ALA A 489 -5.18 14.04 18.71
N GLU A 490 -5.64 14.79 19.71
CA GLU A 490 -5.84 14.28 21.07
C GLU A 490 -7.06 13.35 21.16
N ALA A 491 -8.15 13.64 20.44
CA ALA A 491 -9.30 12.72 20.37
C ALA A 491 -8.90 11.38 19.74
N ARG A 492 -8.10 11.42 18.67
CA ARG A 492 -7.54 10.23 18.03
C ARG A 492 -6.70 9.40 19.00
N LYS A 493 -5.85 10.04 19.81
CA LYS A 493 -5.01 9.38 20.82
C LYS A 493 -5.86 8.62 21.85
N HIS A 494 -7.02 9.15 22.22
CA HIS A 494 -7.94 8.52 23.19
C HIS A 494 -9.02 7.64 22.55
N GLY A 495 -8.95 7.39 21.24
CA GLY A 495 -9.94 6.55 20.55
C GLY A 495 -11.34 7.18 20.44
N ILE A 496 -11.45 8.49 20.65
CA ILE A 496 -12.71 9.24 20.55
C ILE A 496 -12.92 9.69 19.11
N ARG A 497 -14.12 9.45 18.58
CA ARG A 497 -14.54 9.96 17.26
C ARG A 497 -15.18 11.33 17.36
N LEU A 498 -14.93 12.21 16.39
CA LEU A 498 -15.42 13.58 16.38
C LEU A 498 -16.55 13.79 15.38
N ILE A 499 -17.59 14.50 15.78
CA ILE A 499 -18.56 15.13 14.87
C ILE A 499 -18.20 16.62 14.80
N LEU A 500 -17.82 17.09 13.61
CA LEU A 500 -17.31 18.44 13.36
C LEU A 500 -18.14 19.13 12.27
N SER A 501 -18.14 20.46 12.26
CA SER A 501 -18.72 21.22 11.14
C SER A 501 -17.93 20.98 9.85
N PHE A 502 -18.62 20.87 8.71
CA PHE A 502 -18.00 20.59 7.40
C PHE A 502 -17.02 21.66 6.91
N ARG A 503 -17.04 22.87 7.47
CA ARG A 503 -16.26 24.02 6.97
C ARG A 503 -14.74 23.82 7.02
N VAL A 504 -14.27 22.83 7.76
CA VAL A 504 -12.84 22.51 7.94
C VAL A 504 -12.40 21.28 7.13
N ILE A 505 -13.25 20.75 6.25
CA ILE A 505 -13.05 19.47 5.54
C ILE A 505 -11.78 19.41 4.69
N THR A 506 -11.31 20.55 4.17
CA THR A 506 -10.10 20.66 3.36
C THR A 506 -8.82 20.87 4.18
N ARG A 507 -8.93 21.01 5.51
CA ARG A 507 -7.78 21.21 6.40
C ARG A 507 -6.90 19.97 6.44
N ILE A 508 -5.59 20.19 6.41
CA ILE A 508 -4.60 19.16 6.76
C ILE A 508 -4.18 19.41 8.20
N ASN A 509 -4.36 18.40 9.06
CA ASN A 509 -3.97 18.49 10.46
C ASN A 509 -2.45 18.64 10.56
N THR A 510 -1.96 19.73 11.14
CA THR A 510 -0.52 20.01 11.25
C THR A 510 0.23 19.11 12.23
N ILE A 511 -0.48 18.43 13.14
CA ILE A 511 0.09 17.52 14.14
C ILE A 511 0.16 16.09 13.60
N THR A 512 -0.93 15.60 13.02
CA THR A 512 -1.01 14.21 12.51
C THR A 512 -0.57 14.10 11.05
N ASN A 513 -0.50 15.20 10.32
CA ASN A 513 -0.28 15.28 8.87
C ASN A 513 -1.33 14.49 8.06
N ILE A 514 -2.56 14.39 8.59
CA ILE A 514 -3.70 13.74 7.94
C ILE A 514 -4.69 14.82 7.50
N ALA A 515 -5.13 14.77 6.24
CA ALA A 515 -6.25 15.60 5.78
C ALA A 515 -7.51 15.23 6.56
N TYR A 516 -8.28 16.22 7.02
CA TYR A 516 -9.47 15.95 7.81
C TYR A 516 -10.46 15.05 7.06
N SER A 517 -10.63 15.24 5.75
CA SER A 517 -11.40 14.36 4.86
C SER A 517 -10.89 12.92 4.74
N GLN A 518 -9.72 12.62 5.31
CA GLN A 518 -9.10 11.30 5.34
C GLN A 518 -8.88 10.78 6.76
N ASP A 519 -9.25 11.52 7.81
CA ASP A 519 -9.00 11.15 9.20
C ASP A 519 -10.19 10.39 9.80
N PRO A 520 -10.11 9.06 10.01
CA PRO A 520 -11.21 8.30 10.61
C PRO A 520 -11.50 8.70 12.06
N ALA A 521 -10.65 9.50 12.73
CA ALA A 521 -10.97 10.11 14.01
C ALA A 521 -12.14 11.09 13.89
N ILE A 522 -12.45 11.59 12.70
CA ILE A 522 -13.70 12.29 12.43
C ILE A 522 -14.71 11.21 12.00
N MET A 523 -15.87 11.20 12.64
CA MET A 523 -16.99 10.29 12.34
C MET A 523 -17.92 10.91 11.32
N ALA A 524 -18.27 12.18 11.49
CA ALA A 524 -19.27 12.85 10.67
C ALA A 524 -18.99 14.34 10.49
N TRP A 525 -19.48 14.86 9.38
CA TRP A 525 -19.63 16.27 9.09
C TRP A 525 -21.03 16.74 9.45
N GLU A 526 -21.13 17.81 10.21
CA GLU A 526 -22.37 18.53 10.48
C GLU A 526 -22.49 19.69 9.49
N LEU A 527 -23.60 19.75 8.75
CA LEU A 527 -23.86 20.85 7.81
C LEU A 527 -24.08 22.18 8.55
N ILE A 528 -24.87 22.16 9.61
CA ILE A 528 -25.23 23.33 10.39
C ILE A 528 -25.76 22.91 11.76
N ASN A 529 -25.42 23.67 12.80
CA ASN A 529 -25.99 23.53 14.14
C ASN A 529 -27.30 24.31 14.23
N GLU A 530 -28.40 23.60 14.51
CA GLU A 530 -29.72 24.15 14.84
C GLU A 530 -30.23 25.16 13.80
N PRO A 531 -30.40 24.75 12.53
CA PRO A 531 -30.88 25.65 11.51
C PRO A 531 -32.29 26.15 11.85
N ARG A 532 -32.53 27.45 11.66
CA ARG A 532 -33.85 28.07 11.84
C ARG A 532 -34.15 29.00 10.67
N CYS A 533 -35.39 28.97 10.17
CA CYS A 533 -35.87 29.90 9.15
C CYS A 533 -37.09 30.66 9.69
N GLN A 534 -36.92 31.97 9.90
CA GLN A 534 -37.99 32.83 10.41
C GLN A 534 -39.00 33.25 9.33
N VAL A 535 -38.66 33.08 8.05
CA VAL A 535 -39.48 33.52 6.91
C VAL A 535 -40.29 32.36 6.32
N ASP A 536 -39.75 31.15 6.32
CA ASP A 536 -40.40 29.95 5.80
C ASP A 536 -40.61 28.91 6.91
N HIS A 537 -41.87 28.75 7.32
CA HIS A 537 -42.27 27.83 8.37
C HIS A 537 -42.60 26.41 7.89
N SER A 538 -42.42 26.12 6.59
CA SER A 538 -42.65 24.79 6.01
C SER A 538 -41.44 23.86 6.10
N GLY A 539 -40.25 24.42 6.31
CA GLY A 539 -38.99 23.67 6.26
C GLY A 539 -38.38 23.55 4.85
N ARG A 540 -39.09 23.98 3.79
CA ARG A 540 -38.61 23.88 2.41
C ARG A 540 -37.29 24.63 2.19
N THR A 541 -37.19 25.86 2.68
CA THR A 541 -35.99 26.69 2.50
C THR A 541 -34.75 26.04 3.13
N VAL A 542 -34.89 25.50 4.35
CA VAL A 542 -33.79 24.78 5.02
C VAL A 542 -33.45 23.49 4.27
N ASN A 543 -34.45 22.77 3.76
CA ASN A 543 -34.24 21.55 2.98
C ASN A 543 -33.52 21.81 1.65
N ASP A 544 -33.89 22.85 0.92
CA ASP A 544 -33.26 23.19 -0.36
C ASP A 544 -31.80 23.57 -0.16
N TRP A 545 -31.51 24.39 0.86
CA TRP A 545 -30.15 24.70 1.27
C TRP A 545 -29.37 23.44 1.70
N ALA A 546 -29.98 22.58 2.51
CA ALA A 546 -29.35 21.36 2.98
C ALA A 546 -29.02 20.39 1.85
N ARG A 547 -29.90 20.25 0.83
CA ARG A 547 -29.62 19.43 -0.36
C ARG A 547 -28.43 19.96 -1.14
N GLU A 548 -28.39 21.28 -1.38
CA GLU A 548 -27.29 21.91 -2.09
C GLU A 548 -25.96 21.72 -1.36
N MET A 549 -25.93 22.00 -0.06
CA MET A 549 -24.73 21.86 0.76
C MET A 549 -24.32 20.40 0.92
N ALA A 550 -25.27 19.47 1.03
CA ALA A 550 -24.96 18.06 1.11
C ALA A 550 -24.28 17.57 -0.17
N LEU A 551 -24.80 17.94 -1.34
CA LEU A 551 -24.15 17.63 -2.62
C LEU A 551 -22.74 18.23 -2.72
N PHE A 552 -22.57 19.48 -2.27
CA PHE A 552 -21.26 20.12 -2.22
C PHE A 552 -20.29 19.36 -1.30
N VAL A 553 -20.69 19.03 -0.07
CA VAL A 553 -19.85 18.28 0.87
C VAL A 553 -19.51 16.89 0.31
N ARG A 554 -20.45 16.20 -0.34
CA ARG A 554 -20.19 14.92 -0.99
C ARG A 554 -19.21 15.01 -2.17
N SER A 555 -19.13 16.16 -2.82
CA SER A 555 -18.11 16.41 -3.84
C SER A 555 -16.70 16.50 -3.26
N LEU A 556 -16.58 16.94 -2.00
CA LEU A 556 -15.31 17.08 -1.27
C LEU A 556 -14.92 15.81 -0.49
N ASP A 557 -15.91 15.07 0.01
CA ASP A 557 -15.69 13.92 0.89
C ASP A 557 -16.78 12.84 0.74
N ARG A 558 -16.32 11.63 0.40
CA ARG A 558 -17.18 10.45 0.19
C ARG A 558 -17.06 9.43 1.34
N TYR A 559 -16.24 9.71 2.35
CA TYR A 559 -15.86 8.76 3.38
C TYR A 559 -16.56 8.99 4.72
N HIS A 560 -16.68 10.24 5.13
CA HIS A 560 -17.34 10.59 6.40
C HIS A 560 -18.85 10.53 6.30
N LEU A 561 -19.48 10.33 7.46
CA LEU A 561 -20.93 10.48 7.55
C LEU A 561 -21.32 11.96 7.43
N LEU A 562 -22.55 12.23 7.00
CA LEU A 562 -23.11 13.57 6.89
C LEU A 562 -24.42 13.67 7.65
N GLU A 563 -24.58 14.74 8.42
CA GLU A 563 -25.76 15.00 9.24
C GLU A 563 -26.11 16.49 9.31
N ILE A 564 -27.30 16.79 9.85
CA ILE A 564 -27.78 18.14 10.11
C ILE A 564 -28.20 18.20 11.59
N GLY A 565 -27.58 19.09 12.38
CA GLY A 565 -27.82 19.22 13.82
C GLY A 565 -29.19 19.82 14.13
N MET A 566 -30.24 19.00 14.23
CA MET A 566 -31.63 19.47 14.36
C MET A 566 -32.16 19.46 15.79
N GLU A 567 -33.18 20.27 16.06
CA GLU A 567 -33.95 20.24 17.32
C GLU A 567 -35.17 19.30 17.26
N GLY A 568 -35.35 18.56 16.15
CA GLY A 568 -36.40 17.54 16.03
C GLY A 568 -37.82 18.05 15.74
N PHE A 569 -38.01 19.32 15.41
CA PHE A 569 -39.34 19.87 15.12
C PHE A 569 -39.98 19.28 13.85
N TYR A 570 -41.28 18.99 13.92
CA TYR A 570 -42.06 18.49 12.79
C TYR A 570 -42.55 19.63 11.90
N GLY A 571 -42.39 19.49 10.58
CA GLY A 571 -42.93 20.42 9.61
C GLY A 571 -44.15 19.87 8.88
N ASP A 572 -44.31 20.25 7.61
CA ASP A 572 -45.47 19.88 6.80
C ASP A 572 -45.51 18.40 6.44
N THR A 573 -44.41 17.65 6.61
CA THR A 573 -44.36 16.20 6.37
C THR A 573 -45.15 15.39 7.41
N MET A 574 -45.34 15.92 8.62
CA MET A 574 -46.12 15.29 9.70
C MET A 574 -47.04 16.33 10.35
N PRO A 575 -48.09 16.80 9.64
CA PRO A 575 -48.93 17.91 10.07
C PRO A 575 -49.66 17.65 11.40
N GLU A 576 -49.98 16.39 11.70
CA GLU A 576 -50.56 15.96 12.97
C GLU A 576 -49.60 16.09 14.15
N ARG A 577 -48.30 15.85 13.93
CA ARG A 577 -47.24 16.01 14.94
C ARG A 577 -46.77 17.45 15.07
N LYS A 578 -46.97 18.29 14.05
CA LYS A 578 -46.60 19.72 14.07
C LYS A 578 -47.24 20.49 15.23
N GLN A 579 -48.40 20.04 15.73
CA GLN A 579 -49.08 20.59 16.90
C GLN A 579 -48.36 20.28 18.23
N GLU A 580 -47.48 19.28 18.24
CA GLU A 580 -46.68 18.87 19.41
C GLU A 580 -45.42 19.74 19.57
N ASN A 581 -45.08 20.56 18.56
CA ASN A 581 -43.95 21.48 18.66
C ASN A 581 -44.22 22.57 19.74
N PRO A 582 -43.19 23.02 20.49
CA PRO A 582 -43.30 24.19 21.36
C PRO A 582 -43.74 25.43 20.56
N GLY A 583 -44.36 26.39 21.25
CA GLY A 583 -45.16 27.47 20.66
C GLY A 583 -44.47 28.50 19.74
N TYR A 584 -43.25 28.24 19.26
CA TYR A 584 -42.52 29.08 18.29
C TYR A 584 -42.17 28.27 17.02
N GLN A 585 -42.46 28.85 15.84
CA GLN A 585 -42.21 28.19 14.56
C GLN A 585 -40.74 28.35 14.14
N VAL A 586 -40.05 27.23 13.93
CA VAL A 586 -38.59 27.20 13.72
C VAL A 586 -38.21 27.14 12.23
N GLY A 587 -39.17 26.86 11.35
CA GLY A 587 -38.93 26.77 9.91
C GLY A 587 -38.08 25.60 9.48
N THR A 588 -38.20 24.49 10.21
CA THR A 588 -37.54 23.21 9.94
C THR A 588 -38.57 22.09 9.87
N ASP A 589 -38.19 20.99 9.21
CA ASP A 589 -38.99 19.78 9.13
C ASP A 589 -38.07 18.57 9.26
N PHE A 590 -37.97 18.05 10.48
CA PHE A 590 -37.07 16.97 10.84
C PHE A 590 -37.16 15.76 9.91
N ILE A 591 -38.39 15.39 9.48
CA ILE A 591 -38.57 14.22 8.62
C ILE A 591 -38.02 14.50 7.23
N SER A 592 -38.45 15.57 6.58
CA SER A 592 -38.05 15.83 5.19
C SER A 592 -36.56 16.17 5.06
N SER A 593 -35.94 16.78 6.06
CA SER A 593 -34.50 17.02 6.07
C SER A 593 -33.67 15.74 6.19
N ASN A 594 -34.15 14.76 6.96
CA ASN A 594 -33.48 13.47 7.10
C ASN A 594 -33.83 12.46 5.99
N LEU A 595 -34.75 12.82 5.09
CA LEU A 595 -35.01 12.11 3.84
C LEU A 595 -34.12 12.59 2.68
N ILE A 596 -33.27 13.60 2.89
CA ILE A 596 -32.26 14.00 1.92
C ILE A 596 -31.28 12.85 1.73
N LYS A 597 -31.15 12.37 0.49
CA LYS A 597 -30.39 11.16 0.14
C LYS A 597 -28.94 11.19 0.60
N GLU A 598 -28.34 12.37 0.60
CA GLU A 598 -26.95 12.58 0.97
C GLU A 598 -26.71 12.64 2.49
N ILE A 599 -27.76 12.76 3.30
CA ILE A 599 -27.71 12.72 4.77
C ILE A 599 -27.74 11.27 5.23
N ASP A 600 -26.77 10.85 6.04
CA ASP A 600 -26.62 9.45 6.44
C ASP A 600 -27.40 9.10 7.70
N PHE A 601 -27.53 10.04 8.64
CA PHE A 601 -28.20 9.81 9.91
C PHE A 601 -28.79 11.10 10.47
N ALA A 602 -29.83 10.93 11.28
CA ALA A 602 -30.53 12.02 11.94
C ALA A 602 -29.95 12.30 13.34
N THR A 603 -29.86 13.56 13.70
CA THR A 603 -29.51 14.03 15.04
C THR A 603 -30.65 14.87 15.60
N ILE A 604 -30.88 14.76 16.91
CA ILE A 604 -31.84 15.58 17.64
C ILE A 604 -31.12 16.15 18.87
N HIS A 605 -31.08 17.47 18.97
CA HIS A 605 -30.72 18.18 20.17
C HIS A 605 -31.96 18.24 21.06
N ALA A 606 -31.86 17.82 22.30
CA ALA A 606 -32.99 17.81 23.23
C ALA A 606 -32.64 18.63 24.48
N TYR A 607 -33.35 19.74 24.68
CA TYR A 607 -33.20 20.59 25.85
C TYR A 607 -34.57 20.79 26.54
N PRO A 608 -35.08 19.78 27.27
CA PRO A 608 -36.43 19.85 27.85
C PRO A 608 -36.68 21.06 28.75
N ASN A 609 -35.63 21.61 29.37
CA ASN A 609 -35.74 22.78 30.24
C ASN A 609 -35.67 24.13 29.51
N GLN A 610 -35.34 24.14 28.21
CA GLN A 610 -35.21 25.35 27.39
C GLN A 610 -36.32 25.49 26.34
N TRP A 611 -37.16 24.47 26.19
CA TRP A 611 -38.22 24.37 25.18
C TRP A 611 -39.60 24.69 25.72
#